data_AF-A0A4Q5QPY2-F1
#
_entry.id   AF-A0A4Q5QPY2-F1
#
_cell.length_a   1.000
_cell.length_b   1.000
_cell.length_c   1.000
_cell.angle_alpha   90.00
_cell.angle_beta   90.00
_cell.angle_gamma   90.00
#
_symmetry.space_group_name_H-M   'P 1'
#
loop_
_entity.id
_entity.type
_entity.pdbx_description
1 polymer ?
#
loop_
_entity_poly.entity_id
_entity_poly.type
_entity_poly.pdbx_seq_one_letter_code
_entity_poly.pdbx_strand_id
1 'polypeptide(L)' 'RPYLDVAFEAFGPARVLYGSDWPVCNVAGGYGRALGVLQEYMQPFSAAEQAQFWGGNAVRFYGLDA' A
#
# COMPACT_ATOMS: atom_id res chain seq x y z
N ARG A 1 -2.06 0.12 12.33
CA ARG A 1 -3.07 1.19 12.25
C ARG A 1 -2.46 2.57 12.50
N PRO A 2 -1.98 2.96 13.70
CA PRO A 2 -1.55 4.36 13.95
C PRO A 2 -0.48 4.88 12.97
N TYR A 3 0.49 4.05 12.59
CA TYR A 3 1.51 4.44 11.59
C TYR A 3 0.94 4.60 10.18
N LEU A 4 -0.03 3.78 9.80
CA LEU A 4 -0.68 3.88 8.50
C LEU A 4 -1.59 5.11 8.47
N ASP A 5 -2.33 5.38 9.54
CA ASP A 5 -3.19 6.55 9.66
C ASP A 5 -2.39 7.84 9.46
N VAL A 6 -1.25 7.99 10.14
CA VAL A 6 -0.36 9.15 9.97
C VAL A 6 0.09 9.30 8.51
N ALA A 7 0.46 8.20 7.84
CA ALA A 7 0.88 8.26 6.44
C ALA A 7 -0.28 8.66 5.51
N PHE A 8 -1.45 8.06 5.68
CA PHE A 8 -2.61 8.34 4.84
C PHE A 8 -3.20 9.73 5.10
N GLU A 9 -3.18 10.24 6.33
CA GLU A 9 -3.59 11.60 6.68
C GLU A 9 -2.62 12.65 6.09
N ALA A 10 -1.31 12.41 6.17
CA ALA A 10 -0.31 13.36 5.69
C ALA A 10 -0.22 13.41 4.16
N PHE A 11 -0.28 12.25 3.50
CA PHE A 11 -0.05 12.15 2.06
C PHE A 11 -1.34 12.06 1.24
N GLY A 12 -2.41 11.50 1.79
CA GLY A 12 -3.62 11.13 1.06
C GLY A 12 -3.42 9.86 0.20
N PRO A 13 -4.49 9.11 -0.07
CA PRO A 13 -4.42 7.80 -0.73
C PRO A 13 -3.82 7.84 -2.14
N ALA A 14 -3.91 8.97 -2.85
CA ALA A 14 -3.33 9.16 -4.18
C ALA A 14 -1.79 9.28 -4.21
N ARG A 15 -1.12 9.30 -3.04
CA ARG A 15 0.34 9.44 -2.91
C ARG A 15 0.99 8.36 -2.06
N VAL A 16 0.26 7.31 -1.69
CA VAL A 16 0.79 6.16 -0.94
C VAL A 16 0.81 4.92 -1.85
N LEU A 17 1.85 4.11 -1.74
CA LEU A 17 2.08 2.95 -2.59
C LEU A 17 2.32 1.70 -1.74
N TYR A 18 1.83 0.54 -2.20
CA TYR A 18 2.23 -0.74 -1.62
C TYR A 18 3.65 -1.14 -2.04
N GLY A 19 4.43 -1.61 -1.06
CA GLY A 19 5.68 -2.32 -1.29
C GLY A 19 5.85 -3.41 -0.22
N SER A 20 6.17 -4.63 -0.63
CA SER A 20 6.24 -5.78 0.29
C SER A 20 7.52 -5.84 1.12
N ASP A 21 8.59 -5.19 0.64
CA ASP A 21 9.95 -5.33 1.17
C ASP A 21 10.45 -6.78 1.19
N TRP A 22 9.97 -7.64 0.27
CA TRP A 22 10.50 -9.00 0.13
C TRP A 22 11.92 -8.95 -0.47
N PRO A 23 12.88 -9.77 0.03
CA PRO A 23 12.73 -10.83 1.02
C PRO A 23 12.90 -10.40 2.48
N VAL A 24 13.21 -9.14 2.76
CA VAL A 24 13.48 -8.62 4.12
C VAL A 24 12.27 -8.80 5.04
N CYS A 25 11.04 -8.62 4.54
CA CYS A 25 9.81 -8.82 5.31
C CYS A 25 9.71 -10.20 6.00
N ASN A 26 10.46 -11.21 5.54
CA ASN A 26 10.49 -12.54 6.16
C ASN A 26 11.00 -12.50 7.62
N VAL A 27 11.79 -11.50 8.02
CA VAL A 27 12.22 -11.34 9.42
C VAL A 27 11.09 -10.93 10.37
N ALA A 28 9.96 -10.46 9.82
CA ALA A 28 8.84 -9.91 10.58
C ALA A 28 7.47 -10.55 10.24
N GLY A 29 7.46 -11.75 9.66
CA GLY A 29 6.25 -12.54 9.39
C GLY A 29 5.92 -12.76 7.91
N GLY A 30 6.77 -12.30 7.01
CA GLY A 30 6.75 -12.67 5.60
C GLY A 30 5.66 -12.01 4.77
N TYR A 31 5.67 -12.34 3.48
CA TYR A 31 4.84 -11.69 2.47
C TYR A 31 3.34 -11.74 2.80
N GLY A 32 2.82 -12.92 3.18
CA GLY A 32 1.39 -13.08 3.48
C GLY A 32 0.92 -12.19 4.63
N ARG A 33 1.73 -12.05 5.69
CA ARG A 33 1.41 -11.17 6.82
C ARG A 33 1.48 -9.70 6.41
N ALA A 34 2.53 -9.29 5.69
CA ALA A 34 2.69 -7.92 5.21
C ALA A 34 1.52 -7.50 4.31
N LEU A 35 1.12 -8.37 3.38
CA LEU A 35 -0.03 -8.14 2.49
C LEU A 35 -1.35 -8.09 3.28
N GLY A 36 -1.59 -9.04 4.18
CA GLY A 36 -2.84 -9.13 4.94
C GLY A 36 -3.13 -7.89 5.79
N VAL A 37 -2.10 -7.32 6.44
CA VAL A 37 -2.24 -6.08 7.22
C VAL A 37 -2.74 -4.92 6.37
N LEU A 38 -2.23 -4.79 5.14
CA LEU A 38 -2.61 -3.71 4.25
C LEU A 38 -3.94 -3.99 3.54
N GLN A 39 -4.26 -5.25 3.24
CA GLN A 39 -5.60 -5.64 2.78
C GLN A 39 -6.68 -5.27 3.79
N GLU A 40 -6.47 -5.56 5.08
CA GLU A 40 -7.41 -5.17 6.15
C GLU A 40 -7.51 -3.63 6.26
N TYR A 41 -6.37 -2.93 6.22
CA TYR A 41 -6.33 -1.48 6.33
C TYR A 41 -7.08 -0.77 5.19
N MET A 42 -6.98 -1.31 3.98
CA MET A 42 -7.56 -0.69 2.77
C MET A 42 -9.06 -0.98 2.58
N GLN A 43 -9.66 -1.91 3.35
CA GLN A 43 -11.09 -2.25 3.25
C GLN A 43 -12.05 -1.03 3.27
N PRO A 44 -11.85 0.00 4.11
CA PRO A 44 -12.76 1.14 4.17
C PRO A 44 -12.65 2.12 2.98
N PHE A 45 -11.60 2.01 2.16
CA PHE A 45 -11.35 2.92 1.04
C PHE A 45 -12.17 2.51 -0.18
N SER A 46 -12.48 3.48 -1.05
CA SER A 46 -13.19 3.22 -2.31
C SER A 46 -12.39 2.31 -3.24
N ALA A 47 -13.07 1.63 -4.16
CA ALA A 47 -12.41 0.77 -5.16
C ALA A 47 -11.36 1.53 -6.00
N ALA A 48 -11.62 2.81 -6.28
CA ALA A 48 -10.67 3.68 -7.00
C ALA A 48 -9.41 3.96 -6.18
N GLU A 49 -9.54 4.27 -4.88
CA GLU A 49 -8.39 4.50 -3.98
C GLU A 49 -7.59 3.21 -3.77
N GLN A 50 -8.27 2.06 -3.66
CA GLN A 50 -7.60 0.77 -3.59
C GLN A 50 -6.80 0.48 -4.86
N ALA A 51 -7.38 0.68 -6.04
CA ALA A 51 -6.68 0.50 -7.32
C ALA A 51 -5.46 1.43 -7.45
N GLN A 52 -5.55 2.66 -6.94
CA GLN A 52 -4.42 3.58 -6.86
C GLN A 52 -3.31 3.05 -5.92
N PHE A 53 -3.65 2.66 -4.70
CA PHE A 53 -2.69 2.17 -3.71
C PHE A 53 -1.96 0.89 -4.15
N TRP A 54 -2.69 -0.07 -4.72
CA TRP A 54 -2.15 -1.39 -5.09
C TRP A 54 -1.31 -1.38 -6.38
N GLY A 55 -1.29 -0.29 -7.14
CA GLY A 55 -0.44 -0.21 -8.33
C GLY A 55 -0.57 1.08 -9.13
N GLY A 56 -1.75 1.70 -9.20
CA GLY A 56 -1.96 2.89 -10.03
C GLY A 56 -1.05 4.07 -9.66
N ASN A 57 -0.78 4.27 -8.38
CA ASN A 57 0.16 5.28 -7.91
C ASN A 57 1.60 4.94 -8.31
N ALA A 58 1.98 3.65 -8.32
CA ALA A 58 3.31 3.22 -8.76
C ALA A 58 3.50 3.45 -10.25
N VAL A 59 2.50 3.07 -11.05
CA VAL A 59 2.49 3.32 -12.51
C VAL A 59 2.70 4.81 -12.79
N ARG A 60 1.93 5.68 -12.15
CA ARG A 60 2.05 7.14 -12.33
C ARG A 60 3.38 7.70 -11.81
N PHE A 61 3.85 7.23 -10.65
CA PHE A 61 5.04 7.79 -9.99
C PHE A 61 6.33 7.37 -10.69
N TYR A 62 6.44 6.10 -11.10
CA TYR A 62 7.62 5.56 -11.77
C TYR A 62 7.57 5.67 -13.30
N GLY A 63 6.45 6.11 -13.88
CA GLY A 63 6.29 6.19 -15.34
C GLY A 63 6.28 4.82 -16.02
N LEU A 64 5.57 3.85 -15.43
CA LEU A 64 5.49 2.50 -15.96
C LEU A 64 4.43 2.41 -17.06
N ASP A 65 4.63 1.52 -18.02
CA ASP A 65 3.60 1.16 -18.98
C ASP A 65 2.49 0.34 -18.29
N ALA A 66 1.24 0.62 -18.63
CA ALA A 66 0.06 -0.02 -18.05
C ALA A 66 -0.41 -1.23 -18.85
#